data_AF-A0A3D8TQV5-F1
#
_entry.id   AF-A0A3D8TQV5-F1
#
_cell.length_a   1.000
_cell.length_b   1.000
_cell.length_c   1.000
_cell.angle_alpha   90.00
_cell.angle_beta   90.00
_cell.angle_gamma   90.00
#
_symmetry.space_group_name_H-M   'P 1'
#
loop_
_entity.id
_entity.type
_entity.pdbx_description
1 polymer ?
#
loop_
_entity_poly.entity_id
_entity_poly.type
_entity_poly.pdbx_seq_one_letter_code
_entity_poly.pdbx_strand_id
1 'polypeptide(L)'
;MGLTKLLAFYHKKLGNWNLVYSFMKGFWASYFVLLMMLFLGTVAVFYFLSSGVAWSVVLLDAILAILFFYLLIHLRAKRLIRVKFQLRSFKELQKMKDYLFYGYLAKNGFKTRAELAELISFIRSEAKTGTANKKKSMVGLIFKIFIAVFLAIYGGSFLLGLDKSWNRLLAVLVILLAAVLLFYLVLWLEKALHYLFGRDMRQAEQMIQTIVYIQTVLRARENTDYDPFRMVEKKVEVNPFLQEIIDSKSFL
;
A
#
# COMPACT_ATOMS: atom_id res chain seq x y z
N MET A 1 7.47 1.93 18.55
CA MET A 1 8.56 2.25 17.58
C MET A 1 9.10 0.98 16.91
N GLY A 2 9.10 -0.16 17.61
CA GLY A 2 9.44 -1.47 17.04
C GLY A 2 8.43 -1.94 15.98
N LEU A 3 7.11 -1.82 16.22
CA LEU A 3 6.09 -2.23 15.24
C LEU A 3 6.15 -1.45 13.92
N THR A 4 6.43 -0.15 13.94
CA THR A 4 6.59 0.63 12.70
C THR A 4 7.82 0.22 11.91
N LYS A 5 8.94 -0.10 12.57
CA LYS A 5 10.14 -0.66 11.92
C LYS A 5 9.87 -2.06 11.35
N LEU A 6 9.15 -2.90 12.09
CA LEU A 6 8.79 -4.26 11.67
C LEU A 6 7.83 -4.25 10.48
N LEU A 7 6.80 -3.41 10.51
CA LEU A 7 5.88 -3.19 9.38
C LEU A 7 6.61 -2.63 8.16
N ALA A 8 7.55 -1.71 8.35
CA ALA A 8 8.38 -1.19 7.28
C ALA A 8 9.28 -2.29 6.68
N PHE A 9 9.88 -3.16 7.50
CA PHE A 9 10.63 -4.30 6.98
C PHE A 9 9.73 -5.25 6.16
N TYR A 10 8.61 -5.69 6.73
CA TYR A 10 7.72 -6.67 6.10
C TYR A 10 7.01 -6.14 4.83
N HIS A 11 6.48 -4.92 4.84
CA HIS A 11 5.77 -4.37 3.68
C HIS A 11 6.68 -3.63 2.69
N LYS A 12 7.69 -2.90 3.18
CA LYS A 12 8.52 -2.04 2.33
C LYS A 12 9.73 -2.78 1.80
N LYS A 13 10.46 -3.53 2.63
CA LYS A 13 11.65 -4.30 2.16
C LYS A 13 11.28 -5.63 1.52
N LEU A 14 10.39 -6.40 2.14
CA LEU A 14 9.96 -7.71 1.65
C LEU A 14 8.77 -7.65 0.66
N GLY A 15 8.25 -6.45 0.36
CA GLY A 15 7.18 -6.30 -0.63
C GLY A 15 7.59 -6.80 -2.01
N ASN A 16 6.70 -7.53 -2.69
CA ASN A 16 6.91 -8.05 -4.06
C ASN A 16 7.41 -6.96 -5.01
N TRP A 17 6.89 -5.75 -4.83
CA TRP A 17 7.32 -4.60 -5.61
C TRP A 17 8.77 -4.25 -5.33
N ASN A 18 9.20 -4.07 -4.08
CA ASN A 18 10.55 -3.59 -3.80
C ASN A 18 11.64 -4.64 -4.12
N LEU A 19 11.37 -5.92 -3.86
CA LEU A 19 12.30 -7.01 -4.18
C LEU A 19 12.54 -7.17 -5.68
N VAL A 20 11.54 -6.87 -6.52
CA VAL A 20 11.66 -6.98 -7.99
C VAL A 20 12.05 -5.64 -8.61
N TYR A 21 11.51 -4.54 -8.08
CA TYR A 21 11.74 -3.16 -8.55
C TYR A 21 13.19 -2.72 -8.36
N SER A 22 13.84 -3.10 -7.26
CA SER A 22 15.27 -2.78 -7.03
C SER A 22 16.15 -3.26 -8.19
N PHE A 23 15.88 -4.45 -8.75
CA PHE A 23 16.59 -5.00 -9.90
C PHE A 23 16.07 -4.49 -11.25
N MET A 24 14.84 -3.99 -11.30
CA MET A 24 14.21 -3.52 -12.54
C MET A 24 14.24 -2.01 -12.73
N LYS A 25 14.83 -1.24 -11.81
CA LYS A 25 14.82 0.23 -11.84
C LYS A 25 15.24 0.82 -13.19
N GLY A 26 16.28 0.26 -13.83
CA GLY A 26 16.73 0.69 -15.17
C GLY A 26 15.76 0.33 -16.30
N PHE A 27 15.08 -0.80 -16.20
CA PHE A 27 14.05 -1.21 -17.16
C PHE A 27 12.77 -0.38 -17.01
N TRP A 28 12.42 0.01 -15.79
CA TRP A 28 11.34 0.96 -15.52
C TRP A 28 11.63 2.33 -16.12
N ALA A 29 12.85 2.84 -15.97
CA ALA A 29 13.26 4.09 -16.62
C ALA A 29 13.15 3.98 -18.15
N SER A 30 13.62 2.88 -18.73
CA SER A 30 13.53 2.63 -20.18
C SER A 30 12.08 2.55 -20.67
N TYR A 31 11.20 1.87 -19.93
CA TYR A 31 9.77 1.81 -20.23
C TYR A 31 9.11 3.19 -20.16
N PHE A 32 9.47 4.01 -19.17
CA PHE A 32 8.93 5.36 -19.03
C PHE A 32 9.38 6.29 -20.16
N VAL A 33 10.65 6.18 -20.59
CA VAL A 33 11.17 6.90 -21.76
C VAL A 33 10.41 6.52 -23.02
N LEU A 34 10.13 5.22 -23.24
CA LEU A 34 9.33 4.77 -24.37
C LEU A 34 7.89 5.30 -24.32
N LEU A 35 7.25 5.31 -23.15
CA LEU A 35 5.93 5.92 -22.99
C LEU A 35 5.94 7.43 -23.29
N MET A 36 6.98 8.14 -22.87
CA MET A 36 7.13 9.56 -23.21
C MET A 36 7.31 9.76 -24.72
N MET A 37 8.07 8.91 -25.39
CA MET A 37 8.21 8.95 -26.85
C MET A 37 6.89 8.69 -27.56
N LEU A 38 6.12 7.68 -27.14
CA LEU A 38 4.79 7.42 -27.68
C LEU A 38 3.90 8.63 -27.50
N PHE A 39 3.82 9.19 -26.29
CA PHE A 39 3.02 10.37 -25.98
C PHE A 39 3.41 11.60 -26.82
N LEU A 40 4.70 11.88 -26.97
CA LEU A 40 5.17 12.99 -27.82
C LEU A 40 4.80 12.76 -29.29
N GLY A 41 4.90 11.51 -29.77
CA GLY A 41 4.42 11.10 -31.08
C GLY A 41 2.92 11.38 -31.25
N THR A 42 2.11 11.00 -30.26
CA THR A 42 0.67 11.28 -30.27
C THR A 42 0.39 12.79 -30.36
N VAL A 43 1.05 13.61 -29.55
CA VAL A 43 0.89 15.07 -29.55
C VAL A 43 1.27 15.68 -30.89
N ALA A 44 2.37 15.22 -31.51
CA ALA A 44 2.77 15.67 -32.83
C ALA A 44 1.71 15.31 -33.90
N VAL A 45 1.14 14.11 -33.85
CA VAL A 45 0.08 13.69 -34.78
C VAL A 45 -1.16 14.57 -34.61
N PHE A 46 -1.55 14.93 -33.39
CA PHE A 46 -2.66 15.88 -33.18
C PHE A 46 -2.39 17.28 -33.74
N TYR A 47 -1.12 17.70 -33.81
CA TYR A 47 -0.74 19.01 -34.32
C TYR A 47 -0.62 19.06 -35.85
N PHE A 48 -0.11 17.99 -36.46
CA PHE A 48 0.22 17.95 -37.90
C PHE A 48 -0.78 17.19 -38.78
N LEU A 49 -1.63 16.32 -38.21
CA LEU A 49 -2.53 15.42 -38.94
C LEU A 49 -4.00 15.63 -38.53
N SER A 50 -4.91 15.05 -39.31
CA SER A 50 -6.34 15.14 -39.03
C SER A 50 -6.72 14.36 -37.76
N SER A 51 -7.75 14.85 -37.06
CA SER A 51 -8.24 14.29 -35.80
C SER A 51 -8.62 12.81 -35.89
N GLY A 52 -9.13 12.34 -37.03
CA GLY A 52 -9.45 10.93 -37.24
C GLY A 52 -8.23 10.01 -37.23
N VAL A 53 -7.12 10.44 -37.83
CA VAL A 53 -5.85 9.69 -37.80
C VAL A 53 -5.26 9.73 -36.39
N ALA A 54 -5.35 10.85 -35.68
CA ALA A 54 -4.84 10.99 -34.33
C ALA A 54 -5.46 9.98 -33.34
N TRP A 55 -6.78 9.76 -33.41
CA TRP A 55 -7.44 8.75 -32.56
C TRP A 55 -6.99 7.31 -32.86
N SER A 56 -6.70 6.99 -34.12
CA SER A 56 -6.16 5.67 -34.47
C SER A 56 -4.75 5.45 -33.91
N VAL A 57 -3.92 6.51 -33.87
CA VAL A 57 -2.58 6.48 -33.28
C VAL A 57 -2.65 6.31 -31.76
N VAL A 58 -3.59 6.98 -31.07
CA VAL A 58 -3.82 6.79 -29.62
C VAL A 58 -4.09 5.32 -29.28
N LEU A 59 -4.93 4.66 -30.09
CA LEU A 59 -5.28 3.26 -29.87
C LEU A 59 -4.09 2.33 -30.12
N LEU A 60 -3.28 2.62 -31.13
CA LEU A 60 -2.02 1.91 -31.42
C LEU A 60 -1.00 2.10 -30.29
N ASP A 61 -0.84 3.32 -29.78
CA ASP A 61 0.06 3.66 -28.68
C ASP A 61 -0.35 2.93 -27.39
N ALA A 62 -1.65 2.80 -27.11
CA ALA A 62 -2.14 2.04 -25.97
C ALA A 62 -1.78 0.54 -26.07
N ILE A 63 -1.90 -0.06 -27.26
CA ILE A 63 -1.50 -1.44 -27.50
C ILE A 63 0.02 -1.60 -27.33
N LEU A 64 0.81 -0.68 -27.89
CA LEU A 64 2.26 -0.68 -27.76
C LEU A 64 2.72 -0.51 -26.31
N ALA A 65 2.06 0.34 -25.54
CA ALA A 65 2.33 0.52 -24.11
C ALA A 65 2.15 -0.80 -23.35
N ILE A 66 1.05 -1.52 -23.59
CA ILE A 66 0.80 -2.83 -22.97
C ILE A 66 1.86 -3.85 -23.40
N LEU A 67 2.23 -3.87 -24.68
CA LEU A 67 3.24 -4.78 -25.22
C LEU A 67 4.63 -4.50 -24.62
N PHE A 68 5.04 -3.23 -24.54
CA PHE A 68 6.29 -2.82 -23.92
C PHE A 68 6.32 -3.15 -22.44
N PHE A 69 5.21 -2.99 -21.72
CA PHE A 69 5.10 -3.44 -20.34
C PHE A 69 5.37 -4.94 -20.22
N TYR A 70 4.73 -5.74 -21.07
CA TYR A 70 4.93 -7.19 -21.05
C TYR A 70 6.39 -7.59 -21.36
N LEU A 71 7.00 -7.01 -22.39
CA LEU A 71 8.35 -7.36 -22.82
C LEU A 71 9.44 -6.86 -21.86
N LEU A 72 9.37 -5.59 -21.45
CA LEU A 72 10.43 -4.94 -20.67
C LEU A 72 10.30 -5.20 -19.17
N ILE A 73 9.08 -5.30 -18.66
CA ILE A 73 8.83 -5.48 -17.23
C ILE A 73 8.56 -6.96 -16.95
N HIS A 74 7.51 -7.56 -17.53
CA HIS A 74 7.07 -8.89 -17.13
C HIS A 74 8.05 -10.02 -17.49
N LEU A 75 8.52 -10.09 -18.74
CA LEU A 75 9.47 -11.13 -19.16
C LEU A 75 10.83 -10.99 -18.48
N ARG A 76 11.31 -9.74 -18.29
CA ARG A 76 12.57 -9.47 -17.60
C ARG A 76 12.48 -9.79 -16.11
N ALA A 77 11.36 -9.47 -15.44
CA ALA A 77 11.10 -9.89 -14.07
C ALA A 77 11.19 -11.41 -13.94
N LYS A 78 10.53 -12.15 -14.85
CA LYS A 78 10.55 -13.61 -14.86
C LYS A 78 11.96 -14.17 -15.08
N ARG A 79 12.76 -13.56 -15.96
CA ARG A 79 14.16 -13.93 -16.20
C ARG A 79 15.04 -13.63 -14.98
N LEU A 80 14.88 -12.47 -14.34
CA LEU A 80 15.61 -12.09 -13.13
C LEU A 80 15.31 -13.03 -11.97
N ILE A 81 14.04 -13.36 -11.73
CA ILE A 81 13.63 -14.34 -10.71
C ILE A 81 14.30 -15.69 -10.95
N ARG A 82 14.38 -16.12 -12.22
CA ARG A 82 15.01 -17.40 -12.57
C ARG A 82 16.53 -17.36 -12.44
N VAL A 83 17.19 -16.26 -12.80
CA VAL A 83 18.66 -16.19 -12.85
C VAL A 83 19.27 -15.75 -11.53
N LYS A 84 18.77 -14.67 -10.93
CA LYS A 84 19.34 -14.07 -9.70
C LYS A 84 18.84 -14.75 -8.43
N PHE A 85 17.57 -15.18 -8.40
CA PHE A 85 17.00 -15.87 -7.25
C PHE A 85 16.97 -17.39 -7.41
N GLN A 86 17.29 -17.92 -8.60
CA GLN A 86 17.18 -19.35 -8.94
C GLN A 86 15.80 -19.95 -8.64
N LEU A 87 14.75 -19.15 -8.71
CA LEU A 87 13.37 -19.58 -8.42
C LEU A 87 12.65 -19.92 -9.73
N ARG A 88 11.91 -21.03 -9.74
CA ARG A 88 11.19 -21.52 -10.92
C ARG A 88 9.86 -20.79 -11.12
N SER A 89 9.28 -20.22 -10.05
CA SER A 89 7.96 -19.59 -10.09
C SER A 89 7.79 -18.46 -9.06
N PHE A 90 6.79 -17.60 -9.29
CA PHE A 90 6.36 -16.58 -8.32
C PHE A 90 5.83 -17.18 -7.01
N LYS A 91 5.34 -18.43 -7.03
CA LYS A 91 4.95 -19.15 -5.80
C LYS A 91 6.17 -19.43 -4.91
N GLU A 92 7.32 -19.74 -5.50
CA GLU A 92 8.58 -19.91 -4.75
C GLU A 92 9.12 -18.58 -4.21
N LEU A 93 8.85 -17.46 -4.89
CA LEU A 93 9.20 -16.12 -4.40
C LEU A 93 8.44 -15.80 -3.10
N GLN A 94 7.16 -16.16 -3.03
CA GLN A 94 6.36 -16.01 -1.82
C GLN A 94 6.94 -16.86 -0.67
N LYS A 95 7.28 -18.14 -0.93
CA LYS A 95 7.95 -18.99 0.08
C LYS A 95 9.30 -18.42 0.53
N MET A 96 10.07 -17.85 -0.39
CA MET A 96 11.33 -17.19 -0.07
C MET A 96 11.13 -15.97 0.82
N LYS A 97 10.10 -15.16 0.56
CA LYS A 97 9.74 -14.02 1.40
C LYS A 97 9.40 -14.46 2.82
N ASP A 98 8.62 -15.53 2.95
CA ASP A 98 8.20 -16.06 4.25
C ASP A 98 9.42 -16.59 5.04
N TYR A 99 10.37 -17.24 4.36
CA TYR A 99 11.64 -17.65 4.97
C TYR A 99 12.56 -16.47 5.34
N LEU A 100 12.71 -15.47 4.47
CA LEU A 100 13.49 -14.25 4.78
C LEU A 100 12.91 -13.50 5.98
N PHE A 101 11.58 -13.45 6.07
CA PHE A 101 10.89 -12.88 7.22
C PHE A 101 11.16 -13.70 8.49
N TYR A 102 11.08 -15.03 8.41
CA TYR A 102 11.44 -15.91 9.53
C TYR A 102 12.90 -15.74 9.96
N GLY A 103 13.86 -15.73 9.03
CA GLY A 103 15.28 -15.53 9.33
C GLY A 103 15.55 -14.19 10.01
N TYR A 104 14.87 -13.13 9.57
CA TYR A 104 14.91 -11.83 10.23
C TYR A 104 14.34 -11.89 11.66
N LEU A 105 13.18 -12.53 11.87
CA LEU A 105 12.60 -12.71 13.21
C LEU A 105 13.51 -13.53 14.14
N ALA A 106 14.06 -14.63 13.63
CA ALA A 106 14.99 -15.51 14.33
C ALA A 106 16.26 -14.79 14.78
N LYS A 107 16.80 -13.88 13.96
CA LYS A 107 17.96 -13.04 14.31
C LYS A 107 17.63 -12.04 15.43
N ASN A 108 16.39 -11.58 15.48
CA ASN A 108 15.89 -10.68 16.52
C ASN A 108 15.40 -11.42 17.79
N GLY A 109 15.73 -12.70 17.95
CA GLY A 109 15.40 -13.47 19.15
C GLY A 109 14.04 -14.18 19.14
N PHE A 110 13.33 -14.19 18.00
CA PHE A 110 12.05 -14.89 17.83
C PHE A 110 12.22 -16.14 16.97
N LYS A 111 12.90 -17.16 17.50
CA LYS A 111 13.22 -18.42 16.84
C LYS A 111 12.16 -19.48 17.07
N THR A 112 11.59 -19.52 18.27
CA THR A 112 10.67 -20.58 18.71
C THR A 112 9.21 -20.20 18.49
N ARG A 113 8.32 -21.21 18.46
CA ARG A 113 6.89 -20.98 18.31
C ARG A 113 6.30 -20.15 19.45
N ALA A 114 6.81 -20.33 20.67
CA ALA A 114 6.39 -19.61 21.86
C ALA A 114 6.74 -18.13 21.75
N GLU A 115 7.97 -17.81 21.35
CA GLU A 115 8.43 -16.43 21.10
C GLU A 115 7.61 -15.77 19.98
N LEU A 116 7.30 -16.51 18.90
CA LEU A 116 6.44 -15.99 17.82
C LEU A 116 5.00 -15.71 18.30
N ALA A 117 4.48 -16.49 19.27
CA ALA A 117 3.17 -16.24 19.85
C ALA A 117 3.16 -14.98 20.73
N GLU A 118 4.25 -14.75 21.48
CA GLU A 118 4.47 -13.52 22.24
C GLU A 118 4.59 -12.30 21.31
N LEU A 119 5.27 -12.44 20.18
CA LEU A 119 5.33 -11.40 19.16
C LEU A 119 3.94 -11.07 18.60
N ILE A 120 3.09 -12.07 18.34
CA ILE A 120 1.70 -11.84 17.89
C ILE A 120 0.90 -11.08 18.94
N SER A 121 1.03 -11.43 20.22
CA SER A 121 0.31 -10.73 21.30
C SER A 121 0.78 -9.29 21.44
N PHE A 122 2.09 -9.03 21.31
CA PHE A 122 2.68 -7.71 21.26
C PHE A 122 2.20 -6.87 20.07
N ILE A 123 2.18 -7.43 18.86
CA ILE A 123 1.67 -6.74 17.65
C ILE A 123 0.20 -6.36 17.85
N ARG A 124 -0.62 -7.27 18.40
CA ARG A 124 -2.04 -7.01 18.64
C ARG A 124 -2.26 -5.94 19.71
N SER A 125 -1.44 -5.90 20.76
CA SER A 125 -1.56 -4.89 21.81
C SER A 125 -1.10 -3.51 21.35
N GLU A 126 0.02 -3.41 20.60
CA GLU A 126 0.54 -2.14 20.05
C GLU A 126 -0.37 -1.62 18.91
N ALA A 127 -0.93 -2.50 18.07
CA ALA A 127 -1.89 -2.11 17.03
C ALA A 127 -3.23 -1.59 17.60
N LYS A 128 -3.73 -2.19 18.68
CA LYS A 128 -4.95 -1.73 19.37
C LYS A 128 -4.73 -0.40 20.08
N THR A 129 -3.60 -0.22 20.74
CA THR A 129 -3.29 1.04 21.46
C THR A 129 -3.03 2.21 20.51
N GLY A 130 -2.37 1.98 19.36
CA GLY A 130 -2.12 3.01 18.34
C GLY A 130 -3.36 3.48 17.59
N THR A 131 -4.39 2.63 17.45
CA THR A 131 -5.63 2.98 16.73
C THR A 131 -6.78 3.42 17.62
N ALA A 132 -6.72 3.18 18.93
CA ALA A 132 -7.79 3.49 19.86
C ALA A 132 -7.64 4.83 20.57
N ASN A 133 -6.43 5.34 20.82
CA ASN A 133 -6.26 6.45 21.74
C ASN A 133 -5.91 7.80 21.05
N LYS A 134 -6.79 8.78 21.26
CA LYS A 134 -6.64 10.25 21.14
C LYS A 134 -6.98 10.98 19.83
N LYS A 135 -6.67 10.50 18.63
CA LYS A 135 -6.91 11.32 17.39
C LYS A 135 -8.24 11.06 16.67
N LYS A 136 -8.90 9.93 16.96
CA LYS A 136 -10.07 9.41 16.23
C LYS A 136 -11.40 10.13 16.54
N SER A 137 -11.54 10.67 17.75
CA SER A 137 -12.76 11.38 18.18
C SER A 137 -12.60 12.90 18.02
N MET A 138 -11.42 13.46 18.30
CA MET A 138 -11.24 14.91 18.27
C MET A 138 -11.37 15.52 16.87
N VAL A 139 -10.83 14.90 15.82
CA VAL A 139 -10.86 15.52 14.47
C VAL A 139 -12.29 15.58 13.93
N GLY A 140 -13.06 14.48 14.01
CA GLY A 140 -14.46 14.48 13.60
C GLY A 140 -15.31 15.46 14.42
N LEU A 141 -15.05 15.57 15.72
CA LEU A 141 -15.72 16.51 16.61
C LEU A 141 -15.35 17.98 16.31
N ILE A 142 -14.07 18.28 16.06
CA ILE A 142 -13.60 19.62 15.65
C ILE A 142 -14.22 20.04 14.32
N PHE A 143 -14.28 19.14 13.33
CA PHE A 143 -14.91 19.46 12.04
C PHE A 143 -16.42 19.69 12.16
N LYS A 144 -17.12 18.90 12.98
CA LYS A 144 -18.55 19.10 13.26
C LYS A 144 -18.81 20.44 13.96
N ILE A 145 -17.99 20.81 14.95
CA ILE A 145 -18.08 22.10 15.63
C ILE A 145 -17.75 23.25 14.68
N PHE A 146 -16.68 23.13 13.88
CA PHE A 146 -16.29 24.15 12.91
C PHE A 146 -17.41 24.42 11.89
N ILE A 147 -18.03 23.37 11.35
CA ILE A 147 -19.15 23.50 10.41
C ILE A 147 -20.36 24.12 11.09
N ALA A 148 -20.71 23.72 12.31
CA ALA A 148 -21.83 24.30 13.05
C ALA A 148 -21.62 25.81 13.31
N VAL A 149 -20.43 26.20 13.73
CA VAL A 149 -20.06 27.60 13.97
C VAL A 149 -20.02 28.40 12.66
N PHE A 150 -19.45 27.83 11.59
CA PHE A 150 -19.40 28.45 10.26
C PHE A 150 -20.81 28.69 9.71
N LEU A 151 -21.70 27.70 9.80
CA LEU A 151 -23.11 27.82 9.40
C LEU A 151 -23.87 28.84 10.23
N ALA A 152 -23.62 28.91 11.54
CA ALA A 152 -24.26 29.89 12.41
C ALA A 152 -23.83 31.32 12.08
N ILE A 153 -22.52 31.56 11.88
CA ILE A 153 -21.96 32.88 11.60
C ILE A 153 -22.34 33.33 10.19
N TYR A 154 -22.07 32.51 9.16
CA TYR A 154 -22.36 32.87 7.78
C TYR A 154 -23.86 32.83 7.47
N GLY A 155 -24.59 31.84 7.99
CA GLY A 155 -26.04 31.77 7.83
C GLY A 155 -26.75 32.92 8.51
N GLY A 156 -26.34 33.28 9.74
CA GLY A 156 -26.91 34.41 10.47
C GLY A 156 -26.63 35.76 9.79
N SER A 157 -25.37 36.01 9.42
CA SER A 157 -24.98 37.27 8.75
C SER A 157 -25.62 37.43 7.36
N PHE A 158 -25.73 36.34 6.59
CA PHE A 158 -26.36 36.35 5.26
C PHE A 158 -27.89 36.56 5.33
N LEU A 159 -28.56 36.04 6.37
CA LEU A 159 -29.99 36.26 6.58
C LEU A 159 -30.32 37.69 7.05
N LEU A 160 -29.44 38.29 7.84
CA LEU A 160 -29.60 39.66 8.34
C LEU A 160 -29.37 40.73 7.25
N GLY A 161 -28.53 40.44 6.25
CA GLY A 161 -28.23 41.38 5.14
C GLY A 161 -29.26 41.41 4.01
N LEU A 162 -30.35 40.63 4.08
CA LEU A 162 -31.38 40.58 3.05
C LEU A 162 -32.63 41.35 3.49
N ASP A 163 -33.03 42.38 2.77
CA ASP A 163 -34.16 43.23 3.15
C ASP A 163 -35.54 42.62 2.85
N LYS A 164 -35.65 41.79 1.79
CA LYS A 164 -36.92 41.19 1.36
C LYS A 164 -37.17 39.83 2.03
N SER A 165 -38.34 39.66 2.62
CA SER A 165 -38.80 38.43 3.30
C SER A 165 -38.73 37.18 2.41
N TRP A 166 -39.05 37.32 1.11
CA TRP A 166 -38.96 36.23 0.14
C TRP A 166 -37.53 35.74 -0.09
N ASN A 167 -36.57 36.66 -0.16
CA ASN A 167 -35.16 36.32 -0.33
C ASN A 167 -34.58 35.65 0.93
N ARG A 168 -35.08 36.01 2.12
CA ARG A 168 -34.73 35.33 3.37
C ARG A 168 -35.19 33.88 3.38
N LEU A 169 -36.42 33.59 2.94
CA LEU A 169 -36.94 32.21 2.82
C LEU A 169 -36.09 31.35 1.87
N LEU A 170 -35.74 31.89 0.70
CA LEU A 170 -34.85 31.21 -0.25
C LEU A 170 -33.45 30.99 0.34
N ALA A 171 -32.89 31.98 1.03
CA ALA A 171 -31.58 31.86 1.68
C ALA A 171 -31.59 30.78 2.77
N VAL A 172 -32.63 30.70 3.61
CA VAL A 172 -32.77 29.64 4.63
C VAL A 172 -32.76 28.26 3.96
N LEU A 173 -33.49 28.09 2.86
CA LEU A 173 -33.58 26.82 2.15
C LEU A 173 -32.23 26.42 1.54
N VAL A 174 -31.49 27.37 0.96
CA VAL A 174 -30.13 27.16 0.44
C VAL A 174 -29.15 26.81 1.57
N ILE A 175 -29.24 27.48 2.72
CA ILE A 175 -28.40 27.21 3.89
C ILE A 175 -28.67 25.81 4.45
N LEU A 176 -29.95 25.40 4.55
CA LEU A 176 -30.33 24.04 4.95
C LEU A 176 -29.77 22.98 4.01
N LEU A 177 -29.89 23.22 2.70
CA LEU A 177 -29.37 22.30 1.68
C LEU A 177 -27.83 22.21 1.73
N ALA A 178 -27.14 23.33 1.94
CA ALA A 178 -25.70 23.37 2.16
C ALA A 178 -25.29 22.63 3.45
N ALA A 179 -26.06 22.75 4.54
CA ALA A 179 -25.82 22.05 5.79
C ALA A 179 -25.89 20.53 5.61
N VAL A 180 -26.91 20.05 4.88
CA VAL A 180 -27.07 18.62 4.56
C VAL A 180 -25.88 18.13 3.71
N LEU A 181 -25.47 18.88 2.69
CA LEU A 181 -24.31 18.52 1.86
C LEU A 181 -23.01 18.45 2.68
N LEU A 182 -22.77 19.45 3.54
CA LEU A 182 -21.58 19.47 4.40
C LEU A 182 -21.58 18.31 5.41
N PHE A 183 -22.74 17.95 5.95
CA PHE A 183 -22.88 16.79 6.84
C PHE A 183 -22.47 15.49 6.13
N TYR A 184 -22.94 15.27 4.91
CA TYR A 184 -22.53 14.11 4.11
C TYR A 184 -21.03 14.12 3.78
N LEU A 185 -20.47 15.31 3.51
CA LEU A 185 -19.04 15.47 3.24
C LEU A 185 -18.18 15.10 4.45
N VAL A 186 -18.60 15.46 5.67
CA VAL A 186 -17.94 15.04 6.93
C VAL A 186 -18.00 13.53 7.11
N LEU A 187 -19.16 12.91 6.91
CA LEU A 187 -19.30 11.45 7.01
C LEU A 187 -18.40 10.72 6.00
N TRP A 188 -18.26 11.28 4.80
CA TRP A 188 -17.39 10.73 3.78
C TRP A 188 -15.91 10.90 4.14
N LEU A 189 -15.50 12.05 4.67
CA LEU A 189 -14.17 12.29 5.22
C LEU A 189 -13.85 11.36 6.39
N GLU A 190 -14.78 11.15 7.33
CA GLU A 190 -14.62 10.20 8.43
C GLU A 190 -14.37 8.78 7.91
N LYS A 191 -15.14 8.33 6.90
CA LYS A 191 -14.92 7.04 6.23
C LYS A 191 -13.56 6.97 5.52
N ALA A 192 -13.16 8.01 4.81
CA ALA A 192 -11.88 8.08 4.11
C ALA A 192 -10.69 8.05 5.09
N LEU A 193 -10.79 8.81 6.19
CA LEU A 193 -9.82 8.78 7.27
C LEU A 193 -9.79 7.41 7.95
N HIS A 194 -10.92 6.75 8.17
CA HIS A 194 -10.97 5.37 8.66
C HIS A 194 -10.24 4.40 7.73
N TYR A 195 -10.41 4.56 6.42
CA TYR A 195 -9.70 3.74 5.45
C TYR A 195 -8.19 3.96 5.51
N LEU A 196 -7.74 5.22 5.62
CA LEU A 196 -6.32 5.57 5.71
C LEU A 196 -5.69 5.12 7.04
N PHE A 197 -6.33 5.40 8.18
CA PHE A 197 -5.84 5.01 9.51
C PHE A 197 -6.00 3.52 9.81
N GLY A 198 -6.91 2.82 9.13
CA GLY A 198 -7.07 1.37 9.22
C GLY A 198 -6.08 0.59 8.35
N ARG A 199 -5.21 1.27 7.58
CA ARG A 199 -4.19 0.62 6.75
C ARG A 199 -3.15 -0.12 7.60
N ASP A 200 -2.66 0.51 8.67
CA ASP A 200 -1.63 -0.09 9.53
C ASP A 200 -2.13 -1.33 10.27
N MET A 201 -3.40 -1.30 10.72
CA MET A 201 -4.05 -2.46 11.34
C MET A 201 -4.23 -3.62 10.36
N ARG A 202 -4.65 -3.34 9.12
CA ARG A 202 -4.78 -4.35 8.06
C ARG A 202 -3.41 -4.94 7.69
N GLN A 203 -2.38 -4.10 7.61
CA GLN A 203 -1.01 -4.53 7.37
C GLN A 203 -0.48 -5.39 8.51
N ALA A 204 -0.75 -5.01 9.77
CA ALA A 204 -0.39 -5.81 10.93
C ALA A 204 -1.08 -7.18 10.92
N GLU A 205 -2.36 -7.25 10.54
CA GLU A 205 -3.09 -8.52 10.45
C GLU A 205 -2.53 -9.44 9.35
N GLN A 206 -2.18 -8.90 8.18
CA GLN A 206 -1.51 -9.65 7.12
C GLN A 206 -0.14 -10.21 7.57
N MET A 207 0.61 -9.42 8.33
CA MET A 207 1.87 -9.85 8.93
C MET A 207 1.64 -10.97 9.96
N ILE A 208 0.64 -10.84 10.84
CA ILE A 208 0.24 -11.87 11.82
C ILE A 208 -0.12 -13.18 11.10
N GLN A 209 -0.93 -13.13 10.04
CA GLN A 209 -1.27 -14.32 9.26
C GLN A 209 -0.04 -15.02 8.70
N THR A 210 0.98 -14.26 8.30
CA THR A 210 2.26 -14.82 7.84
C THR A 210 3.04 -15.46 9.00
N ILE A 211 3.06 -14.84 10.19
CA ILE A 211 3.68 -15.43 11.38
C ILE A 211 2.99 -16.74 11.76
N VAL A 212 1.66 -16.78 11.73
CA VAL A 212 0.88 -18.01 12.00
C VAL A 212 1.22 -19.09 10.97
N TYR A 213 1.32 -18.74 9.69
CA TYR A 213 1.78 -19.68 8.67
C TYR A 213 3.18 -20.23 8.99
N ILE A 214 4.14 -19.38 9.35
CA ILE A 214 5.48 -19.81 9.77
C ILE A 214 5.41 -20.74 10.98
N GLN A 215 4.59 -20.43 11.99
CA GLN A 215 4.35 -21.31 13.13
C GLN A 215 3.78 -22.68 12.70
N THR A 216 2.90 -22.73 11.71
CA THR A 216 2.36 -24.00 11.17
C THR A 216 3.38 -24.78 10.33
N VAL A 217 4.39 -24.11 9.78
CA VAL A 217 5.50 -24.77 9.07
C VAL A 217 6.51 -25.34 10.07
N LEU A 218 6.91 -24.56 11.08
CA LEU A 218 7.71 -25.06 12.21
C LEU A 218 6.99 -26.21 12.90
N ARG A 219 5.67 -26.03 13.10
CA ARG A 219 4.60 -27.03 13.02
C ARG A 219 4.96 -28.45 12.58
N ALA A 220 4.91 -28.55 11.27
CA ALA A 220 5.15 -29.74 10.50
C ALA A 220 6.60 -30.21 10.63
N ARG A 221 7.57 -29.29 10.66
CA ARG A 221 9.00 -29.64 10.73
C ARG A 221 9.38 -30.42 12.00
N GLU A 222 8.80 -30.06 13.15
CA GLU A 222 9.06 -30.79 14.40
C GLU A 222 8.41 -32.17 14.42
N ASN A 223 7.35 -32.40 13.64
CA ASN A 223 6.55 -33.61 13.67
C ASN A 223 6.74 -34.52 12.44
N THR A 224 7.43 -34.06 11.40
CA THR A 224 7.57 -34.74 10.09
C THR A 224 8.88 -34.37 9.41
N ASP A 225 9.35 -35.19 8.48
CA ASP A 225 10.50 -34.89 7.60
C ASP A 225 10.23 -33.79 6.56
N TYR A 226 9.02 -33.23 6.53
CA TYR A 226 8.62 -32.21 5.57
C TYR A 226 9.13 -30.82 5.99
N ASP A 227 10.15 -30.34 5.28
CA ASP A 227 10.68 -28.98 5.42
C ASP A 227 10.50 -28.19 4.11
N PRO A 228 9.44 -27.35 4.01
CA PRO A 228 9.18 -26.57 2.81
C PRO A 228 10.18 -25.41 2.61
N PHE A 229 11.00 -25.09 3.63
CA PHE A 229 12.00 -24.03 3.58
C PHE A 229 13.41 -24.53 3.25
N ARG A 230 13.70 -25.83 3.39
CA ARG A 230 15.03 -26.41 3.12
C ARG A 230 15.63 -26.06 1.76
N MET A 231 14.82 -26.03 0.70
CA MET A 231 15.27 -25.68 -0.66
C MET A 231 15.51 -24.16 -0.83
N VAL A 232 14.89 -23.34 0.00
CA VAL A 232 15.04 -21.88 0.01
C VAL A 232 16.24 -21.50 0.87
N GLU A 233 16.41 -22.13 2.03
CA GLU A 233 17.52 -21.96 2.97
C GLU A 233 18.87 -22.09 2.25
N LYS A 234 19.09 -23.20 1.53
CA LYS A 234 20.31 -23.39 0.73
C LYS A 234 20.54 -22.28 -0.31
N LYS A 235 19.49 -21.69 -0.86
CA LYS A 235 19.61 -20.59 -1.85
C LYS A 235 19.90 -19.25 -1.20
N VAL A 236 19.41 -19.04 0.02
CA VAL A 236 19.68 -17.85 0.82
C VAL A 236 21.11 -17.87 1.32
N GLU A 237 21.61 -19.01 1.79
CA GLU A 237 23.01 -19.18 2.25
C GLU A 237 24.04 -18.88 1.16
N VAL A 238 23.71 -19.19 -0.09
CA VAL A 238 24.61 -18.97 -1.24
C VAL A 238 24.52 -17.55 -1.81
N ASN A 239 23.46 -16.80 -1.49
CA ASN A 239 23.22 -15.48 -2.08
C ASN A 239 23.47 -14.33 -1.08
N PRO A 240 24.58 -13.57 -1.22
CA PRO A 240 24.96 -12.54 -0.25
C PRO A 240 23.93 -11.41 -0.15
N PHE A 241 23.20 -11.12 -1.24
CA PHE A 241 22.12 -10.14 -1.21
C PHE A 241 20.94 -10.59 -0.32
N LEU A 242 20.61 -11.89 -0.32
CA LEU A 242 19.53 -12.42 0.50
C LEU A 242 19.93 -12.47 1.98
N GLN A 243 21.19 -12.77 2.27
CA GLN A 243 21.75 -12.67 3.62
C GLN A 243 21.73 -11.22 4.13
N GLU A 244 22.09 -10.25 3.30
CA GLU A 244 22.04 -8.83 3.67
C GLU A 244 20.63 -8.37 4.07
N ILE A 245 19.58 -8.93 3.45
CA ILE A 245 18.19 -8.65 3.83
C ILE A 245 17.89 -9.16 5.25
N ILE A 246 18.35 -10.37 5.58
CA ILE A 246 18.23 -10.95 6.94
C ILE A 246 19.06 -10.14 7.93
N ASP A 247 20.24 -9.69 7.51
CA ASP A 247 21.19 -8.97 8.35
C ASP A 247 20.85 -7.51 8.58
N SER A 248 19.78 -7.03 7.96
CA SER A 248 19.38 -5.65 8.07
C SER A 248 19.07 -5.25 9.53
N LYS A 249 19.31 -3.97 9.87
CA LYS A 249 19.24 -3.45 11.25
C LYS A 249 18.05 -3.98 12.04
N SER A 250 18.33 -4.48 13.25
CA SER A 250 17.36 -4.97 14.22
C SER A 250 16.23 -3.97 14.45
N PHE A 251 15.01 -4.49 14.62
CA PHE A 251 13.83 -3.67 14.93
C PHE A 251 13.63 -3.42 16.43
N LEU A 252 14.36 -4.17 17.29
CA LEU A 252 14.45 -3.93 18.73
C LEU A 252 15.19 -2.60 18.99
#